data_AF-A0A2V8MZ57-F1
#
_entry.id   AF-A0A2V8MZ57-F1
#
_cell.length_a   1.000
_cell.length_b   1.000
_cell.length_c   1.000
_cell.angle_alpha   90.00
_cell.angle_beta   90.00
_cell.angle_gamma   90.00
#
_symmetry.space_group_name_H-M   'P 1'
#
loop_
_entity.id
_entity.type
_entity.pdbx_description
1 polymer ?
#
loop_
_entity_poly.entity_id
_entity_poly.type
_entity_poly.pdbx_seq_one_letter_code
_entity_poly.pdbx_strand_id
1 'polypeptide(L)'
;MVSEVENILVEIREHVRAEEEAKRAASGDRATLEQPAASPEGLTSPESLAHLSAHLTTTARAWDRLPPVVSNRTGMTARIELWIKRRLKKLGHWFTWEQVNFNSAVHHALVETEQTLSRQAQELAGLRAALAGESETRGNELAQKEKEIQTLRSAIDEQARKQATQYAQSQAAEQEARSAVEARLSSLAGELRERDEQLSAEQRVCFKQLSLETSEAAVLEDRGRRAIEARVRKLEETRDSARDKAADARG
;
A
#
# COMPACT_ATOMS: atom_id res chain seq x y z
N MET A 1 -15.06 9.41 14.44
CA MET A 1 -14.09 8.33 14.73
C MET A 1 -14.75 7.00 15.09
N VAL A 2 -15.74 6.91 16.00
CA VAL A 2 -16.40 5.63 16.31
C VAL A 2 -17.17 5.03 15.11
N SER A 3 -17.92 5.86 14.38
CA SER A 3 -18.71 5.44 13.20
C SER A 3 -17.85 4.99 12.00
N GLU A 4 -16.59 5.43 11.91
CA GLU A 4 -15.70 5.09 10.80
C GLU A 4 -15.09 3.70 11.00
N VAL A 5 -14.76 3.36 12.26
CA VAL A 5 -14.30 2.02 12.64
C VAL A 5 -15.41 0.99 12.45
N GLU A 6 -16.66 1.34 12.78
CA GLU A 6 -17.82 0.46 12.57
C GLU A 6 -18.05 0.16 11.08
N ASN A 7 -17.92 1.17 10.21
CA ASN A 7 -18.03 0.98 8.76
C ASN A 7 -16.91 0.08 8.22
N ILE A 8 -15.65 0.29 8.63
CA ILE A 8 -14.52 -0.54 8.20
C ILE A 8 -14.69 -1.99 8.65
N LEU A 9 -15.21 -2.23 9.87
CA LEU A 9 -15.45 -3.58 10.37
C LEU A 9 -16.60 -4.30 9.64
N VAL A 10 -17.62 -3.57 9.18
CA VAL A 10 -18.69 -4.12 8.35
C VAL A 10 -18.15 -4.48 6.97
N GLU A 11 -17.35 -3.61 6.36
CA GLU A 11 -16.73 -3.82 5.04
C GLU A 11 -15.77 -5.03 5.05
N ILE A 12 -14.94 -5.16 6.09
CA ILE A 12 -14.07 -6.34 6.27
C ILE A 12 -14.90 -7.62 6.42
N ARG A 13 -16.01 -7.58 7.17
CA ARG A 13 -16.88 -8.75 7.36
C ARG A 13 -17.55 -9.18 6.07
N GLU A 14 -17.96 -8.23 5.22
CA GLU A 14 -18.54 -8.53 3.91
C GLU A 14 -17.49 -9.11 2.96
N HIS A 15 -16.27 -8.58 2.95
CA HIS A 15 -15.18 -9.13 2.15
C HIS A 15 -14.79 -10.55 2.56
N VAL A 16 -14.71 -10.85 3.86
CA VAL A 16 -14.40 -12.20 4.36
C VAL A 16 -15.52 -13.18 3.98
N ARG A 17 -16.79 -12.78 4.04
CA ARG A 17 -17.90 -13.64 3.59
C ARG A 17 -17.84 -13.93 2.10
N ALA A 18 -17.59 -12.91 1.27
CA ALA A 18 -17.47 -13.09 -0.17
C ALA A 18 -16.29 -14.00 -0.53
N GLU A 19 -15.16 -13.89 0.18
CA GLU A 19 -13.99 -14.74 -0.03
C GLU A 19 -14.22 -16.19 0.45
N GLU A 20 -14.93 -16.39 1.56
CA GLU A 20 -15.33 -17.72 2.02
C GLU A 20 -16.36 -18.39 1.09
N GLU A 21 -17.30 -17.63 0.52
CA GLU A 21 -18.24 -18.13 -0.48
C GLU A 21 -17.54 -18.48 -1.79
N ALA A 22 -16.56 -17.68 -2.24
CA ALA A 22 -15.73 -18.00 -3.38
C ALA A 22 -14.85 -19.24 -3.14
N LYS A 23 -14.29 -19.39 -1.93
CA LYS A 23 -13.53 -20.59 -1.53
C LYS A 23 -14.42 -21.83 -1.38
N ARG A 24 -15.68 -21.69 -0.94
CA ARG A 24 -16.66 -22.79 -0.91
C ARG A 24 -17.14 -23.17 -2.30
N ALA A 25 -17.33 -22.21 -3.20
CA ALA A 25 -17.62 -22.49 -4.61
C ALA A 25 -16.42 -23.17 -5.31
N ALA A 26 -15.19 -22.80 -4.97
CA ALA A 26 -13.98 -23.41 -5.51
C ALA A 26 -13.63 -24.78 -4.89
N SER A 27 -14.05 -25.06 -3.65
CA SER A 27 -13.79 -26.33 -2.96
C SER A 27 -14.96 -27.32 -2.98
N GLY A 28 -16.17 -26.86 -3.33
CA GLY A 28 -17.40 -27.64 -3.35
C GLY A 28 -17.57 -28.60 -4.54
N ASP A 29 -16.63 -28.67 -5.48
CA ASP A 29 -16.77 -29.47 -6.71
C ASP A 29 -15.62 -30.46 -6.95
N ARG A 30 -14.85 -30.80 -5.90
CA ARG A 30 -13.71 -31.72 -5.98
C ARG A 30 -13.80 -32.89 -5.02
N ALA A 31 -14.97 -33.52 -4.94
CA ALA A 31 -15.12 -34.85 -4.37
C ALA A 31 -16.10 -35.68 -5.19
N THR A 32 -15.55 -36.73 -5.82
CA THR A 32 -16.26 -37.91 -6.33
C THR A 32 -16.93 -37.80 -7.70
N LEU A 33 -16.11 -37.68 -8.74
CA LEU A 33 -16.39 -38.41 -9.98
C LEU A 33 -15.23 -39.38 -10.23
N GLU A 34 -15.57 -40.64 -10.00
CA GLU A 34 -14.83 -41.82 -10.41
C GLU A 34 -14.20 -41.62 -11.78
N GLN A 35 -12.90 -41.86 -11.81
CA GLN A 35 -12.12 -42.07 -13.01
C GLN A 35 -12.51 -43.45 -13.57
N PRO A 36 -13.21 -43.57 -14.71
CA PRO A 36 -13.23 -44.85 -15.40
C PRO A 36 -11.92 -44.94 -16.18
N ALA A 37 -11.20 -46.01 -15.87
CA ALA A 37 -10.44 -46.85 -16.78
C ALA A 37 -9.78 -46.17 -17.99
N ALA A 38 -8.45 -46.27 -18.00
CA ALA A 38 -7.63 -46.37 -19.20
C ALA A 38 -8.39 -46.84 -20.45
N SER A 39 -8.70 -45.89 -21.34
CA SER A 39 -8.94 -46.18 -22.76
C SER A 39 -7.58 -46.23 -23.47
N PRO A 40 -7.33 -47.25 -24.30
CA PRO A 40 -6.08 -47.38 -25.01
C PRO A 40 -6.00 -46.29 -26.09
N GLU A 41 -4.84 -45.65 -26.20
CA GLU A 41 -4.43 -44.81 -27.35
C GLU A 41 -5.46 -43.76 -27.78
N GLY A 42 -5.59 -42.70 -26.98
CA GLY A 42 -6.28 -41.47 -27.37
C GLY A 42 -5.51 -40.75 -28.48
N LEU A 43 -5.78 -41.11 -29.73
CA LEU A 43 -5.40 -40.32 -30.89
C LEU A 43 -5.87 -38.89 -30.68
N THR A 44 -4.94 -37.95 -30.74
CA THR A 44 -5.22 -36.52 -30.59
C THR A 44 -6.25 -36.08 -31.65
N SER A 45 -7.06 -35.06 -31.37
CA SER A 45 -8.07 -34.51 -32.31
C SER A 45 -7.60 -34.37 -33.79
N PRO A 46 -6.34 -33.96 -34.09
CA PRO A 46 -5.87 -33.96 -35.48
C PRO A 46 -5.62 -35.37 -36.07
N GLU A 47 -5.20 -36.33 -35.26
CA GLU A 47 -4.96 -37.71 -35.71
C GLU A 47 -6.27 -38.43 -36.03
N SER A 48 -7.33 -38.22 -35.24
CA SER A 48 -8.65 -38.79 -35.53
C SER A 48 -9.27 -38.23 -36.82
N LEU A 49 -9.06 -36.94 -37.13
CA LEU A 49 -9.44 -36.35 -38.42
C LEU A 49 -8.63 -36.92 -39.59
N ALA A 50 -7.33 -37.13 -39.42
CA ALA A 50 -6.49 -37.78 -40.42
C ALA A 50 -6.90 -39.24 -40.69
N HIS A 51 -7.36 -39.95 -39.66
CA HIS A 51 -7.94 -41.29 -39.83
C HIS A 51 -9.27 -41.26 -40.57
N LEU A 52 -10.16 -40.32 -40.24
CA LEU A 52 -11.44 -40.14 -40.95
C LEU A 52 -11.24 -39.84 -42.44
N SER A 53 -10.30 -38.96 -42.77
CA SER A 53 -9.96 -38.63 -44.16
C SER A 53 -9.40 -39.83 -44.93
N ALA A 54 -8.56 -40.65 -44.28
CA ALA A 54 -8.04 -41.90 -44.85
C ALA A 54 -9.16 -42.94 -45.11
N HIS A 55 -10.12 -43.07 -44.19
CA HIS A 55 -11.28 -43.93 -44.37
C HIS A 55 -12.19 -43.42 -45.49
N LEU A 56 -12.42 -42.11 -45.58
CA LEU A 56 -13.19 -41.50 -46.67
C LEU A 56 -12.54 -41.74 -48.03
N THR A 57 -11.21 -41.61 -48.10
CA THR A 57 -10.44 -41.92 -49.32
C THR A 57 -10.57 -43.40 -49.73
N THR A 58 -10.67 -44.30 -48.74
CA THR A 58 -10.86 -45.74 -48.99
C THR A 58 -12.28 -46.04 -49.48
N THR A 59 -13.30 -45.40 -48.89
CA THR A 59 -14.70 -45.53 -49.34
C THR A 59 -14.90 -45.00 -50.76
N ALA A 60 -14.24 -43.90 -51.12
CA ALA A 60 -14.26 -43.36 -52.48
C ALA A 60 -13.71 -44.36 -53.52
N ARG A 61 -12.68 -45.16 -53.18
CA ARG A 61 -12.13 -46.19 -54.07
C ARG A 61 -13.00 -47.44 -54.21
N ALA A 62 -13.77 -47.77 -53.17
CA ALA A 62 -14.67 -48.92 -53.17
C ALA A 62 -16.00 -48.64 -53.90
N TRP A 63 -16.36 -47.35 -54.04
CA TRP A 63 -17.58 -46.86 -54.69
C TRP A 63 -17.74 -47.34 -56.15
N ASP A 64 -16.64 -47.49 -56.90
CA ASP A 64 -16.67 -47.83 -58.34
C ASP A 64 -16.67 -49.34 -58.66
N ARG A 65 -16.66 -50.22 -57.65
CA ARG A 65 -16.45 -51.67 -57.87
C ARG A 65 -17.69 -52.49 -57.57
N LEU A 66 -18.60 -52.59 -58.54
CA LEU A 66 -19.62 -53.64 -58.53
C LEU A 66 -18.98 -55.00 -58.89
N PRO A 67 -19.31 -56.10 -58.19
CA PRO A 67 -18.78 -57.42 -58.51
C PRO A 67 -19.24 -57.86 -59.91
N PRO A 68 -18.35 -58.42 -60.75
CA PRO A 68 -18.71 -58.86 -62.08
C PRO A 68 -19.66 -60.06 -62.00
N VAL A 69 -20.87 -59.90 -62.52
CA VAL A 69 -21.86 -60.98 -62.61
C VAL A 69 -21.60 -61.78 -63.88
N VAL A 70 -20.80 -62.84 -63.79
CA VAL A 70 -20.55 -63.76 -64.91
C VAL A 70 -21.45 -64.98 -64.75
N SER A 71 -22.32 -65.25 -65.73
CA SER A 71 -23.12 -66.48 -65.77
C SER A 71 -22.77 -67.32 -67.01
N ASN A 72 -22.17 -68.48 -66.81
CA ASN A 72 -21.85 -69.44 -67.88
C ASN A 72 -22.88 -70.58 -67.92
N ARG A 73 -24.01 -70.44 -68.66
CA ARG A 73 -24.95 -71.55 -68.93
C ARG A 73 -25.67 -71.41 -70.29
N THR A 74 -25.86 -72.53 -71.01
CA THR A 74 -26.53 -72.64 -72.33
C THR A 74 -27.75 -73.57 -72.26
N GLY A 75 -28.85 -73.28 -72.98
CA GLY A 75 -30.06 -74.12 -73.07
C GLY A 75 -31.42 -73.38 -73.10
N MET A 76 -32.55 -74.08 -73.17
CA MET A 76 -33.91 -73.46 -73.09
C MET A 76 -34.20 -72.83 -71.72
N THR A 77 -33.63 -73.40 -70.65
CA THR A 77 -33.61 -72.77 -69.32
C THR A 77 -32.94 -71.40 -69.35
N ALA A 78 -31.93 -71.22 -70.21
CA ALA A 78 -31.27 -69.93 -70.41
C ALA A 78 -32.22 -68.87 -71.02
N ARG A 79 -33.27 -69.24 -71.77
CA ARG A 79 -34.24 -68.26 -72.31
C ARG A 79 -35.17 -67.70 -71.24
N ILE A 80 -35.70 -68.57 -70.37
CA ILE A 80 -36.50 -68.15 -69.20
C ILE A 80 -35.60 -67.35 -68.23
N GLU A 81 -34.39 -67.84 -67.99
CA GLU A 81 -33.38 -67.14 -67.20
C GLU A 81 -33.04 -65.77 -67.80
N LEU A 82 -32.87 -65.65 -69.12
CA LEU A 82 -32.62 -64.36 -69.80
C LEU A 82 -33.82 -63.42 -69.70
N TRP A 83 -35.05 -63.94 -69.75
CA TRP A 83 -36.27 -63.13 -69.57
C TRP A 83 -36.37 -62.59 -68.14
N ILE A 84 -36.16 -63.45 -67.13
CA ILE A 84 -36.10 -63.06 -65.71
C ILE A 84 -34.94 -62.07 -65.48
N LYS A 85 -33.75 -62.34 -66.03
CA LYS A 85 -32.59 -61.45 -65.98
C LYS A 85 -32.88 -60.08 -66.60
N ARG A 86 -33.60 -60.00 -67.73
CA ARG A 86 -33.98 -58.72 -68.34
C ARG A 86 -34.91 -57.90 -67.43
N ARG A 87 -35.83 -58.56 -66.72
CA ARG A 87 -36.73 -57.89 -65.78
C ARG A 87 -36.00 -57.46 -64.51
N LEU A 88 -35.18 -58.35 -63.93
CA LEU A 88 -34.32 -58.06 -62.79
C LEU A 88 -33.24 -57.02 -63.12
N LYS A 89 -32.78 -56.92 -64.38
CA LYS A 89 -31.80 -55.90 -64.80
C LYS A 89 -32.34 -54.49 -64.64
N LYS A 90 -33.63 -54.26 -64.92
CA LYS A 90 -34.25 -52.92 -64.74
C LYS A 90 -34.37 -52.55 -63.28
N LEU A 91 -34.83 -53.49 -62.44
CA LEU A 91 -34.92 -53.29 -60.99
C LEU A 91 -33.55 -53.14 -60.34
N GLY A 92 -32.60 -53.98 -60.76
CA GLY A 92 -31.20 -53.93 -60.34
C GLY A 92 -30.54 -52.62 -60.73
N HIS A 93 -30.80 -52.11 -61.94
CA HIS A 93 -30.26 -50.82 -62.36
C HIS A 93 -30.79 -49.66 -61.50
N TRP A 94 -32.10 -49.62 -61.22
CA TRP A 94 -32.68 -48.63 -60.31
C TRP A 94 -32.10 -48.75 -58.89
N PHE A 95 -32.02 -49.97 -58.36
CA PHE A 95 -31.46 -50.22 -57.03
C PHE A 95 -29.97 -49.85 -56.95
N THR A 96 -29.16 -50.19 -57.96
CA THR A 96 -27.75 -49.78 -58.01
C THR A 96 -27.61 -48.26 -58.15
N TRP A 97 -28.51 -47.63 -58.91
CA TRP A 97 -28.51 -46.18 -59.05
C TRP A 97 -28.84 -45.50 -57.71
N GLU A 98 -29.87 -45.98 -57.00
CA GLU A 98 -30.25 -45.47 -55.68
C GLU A 98 -29.14 -45.69 -54.64
N GLN A 99 -28.48 -46.85 -54.66
CA GLN A 99 -27.33 -47.13 -53.80
C GLN A 99 -26.15 -46.20 -54.09
N VAL A 100 -25.84 -45.94 -55.37
CA VAL A 100 -24.78 -45.00 -55.75
C VAL A 100 -25.13 -43.58 -55.31
N ASN A 101 -26.39 -43.18 -55.47
CA ASN A 101 -26.88 -41.86 -55.03
C ASN A 101 -26.81 -41.69 -53.51
N PHE A 102 -27.31 -42.67 -52.74
CA PHE A 102 -27.22 -42.66 -51.28
C PHE A 102 -25.76 -42.64 -50.81
N ASN A 103 -24.90 -43.49 -51.38
CA ASN A 103 -23.48 -43.52 -51.03
C ASN A 103 -22.77 -42.19 -51.36
N SER A 104 -23.13 -41.55 -52.47
CA SER A 104 -22.63 -40.22 -52.82
C SER A 104 -23.06 -39.17 -51.81
N ALA A 105 -24.35 -39.16 -51.44
CA ALA A 105 -24.88 -38.23 -50.44
C ALA A 105 -24.21 -38.42 -49.07
N VAL A 106 -24.01 -39.67 -48.63
CA VAL A 106 -23.30 -39.98 -47.38
C VAL A 106 -21.83 -39.56 -47.47
N HIS A 107 -21.15 -39.83 -48.57
CA HIS A 107 -19.75 -39.42 -48.74
C HIS A 107 -19.61 -37.89 -48.69
N HIS A 108 -20.46 -37.15 -49.40
CA HIS A 108 -20.46 -35.69 -49.37
C HIS A 108 -20.77 -35.15 -47.97
N ALA A 109 -21.76 -35.71 -47.27
CA ALA A 109 -22.07 -35.31 -45.89
C ALA A 109 -20.88 -35.57 -44.95
N LEU A 110 -20.20 -36.71 -45.08
CA LEU A 110 -19.02 -37.01 -44.25
C LEU A 110 -17.85 -36.06 -44.54
N VAL A 111 -17.60 -35.74 -45.81
CA VAL A 111 -16.58 -34.75 -46.19
C VAL A 111 -16.92 -33.36 -45.63
N GLU A 112 -18.19 -32.94 -45.68
CA GLU A 112 -18.63 -31.67 -45.10
C GLU A 112 -18.45 -31.65 -43.57
N THR A 113 -18.76 -32.76 -42.89
CA THR A 113 -18.52 -32.87 -41.44
C THR A 113 -17.03 -32.82 -41.10
N GLU A 114 -16.17 -33.48 -41.88
CA GLU A 114 -14.71 -33.44 -41.70
C GLU A 114 -14.18 -32.01 -41.84
N GLN A 115 -14.63 -31.28 -42.88
CA GLN A 115 -14.25 -29.88 -43.12
C GLN A 115 -14.71 -28.98 -41.98
N THR A 116 -15.93 -29.18 -41.49
CA THR A 116 -16.49 -28.41 -40.36
C THR A 116 -15.70 -28.66 -39.08
N LEU A 117 -15.37 -29.92 -38.78
CA LEU A 117 -14.57 -30.28 -37.62
C LEU A 117 -13.13 -29.75 -37.72
N SER A 118 -12.52 -29.82 -38.90
CA SER A 118 -11.19 -29.24 -39.14
C SER A 118 -11.17 -27.73 -38.91
N ARG A 119 -12.20 -27.01 -39.38
CA ARG A 119 -12.34 -25.57 -39.14
C ARG A 119 -12.47 -25.26 -37.65
N GLN A 120 -13.34 -25.99 -36.95
CA GLN A 120 -13.51 -25.82 -35.50
C GLN A 120 -12.22 -26.14 -34.73
N ALA A 121 -11.47 -27.17 -35.12
CA ALA A 121 -10.19 -27.50 -34.52
C ALA A 121 -9.16 -26.38 -34.71
N GLN A 122 -9.12 -25.75 -35.88
CA GLN A 122 -8.27 -24.59 -36.16
C GLN A 122 -8.68 -23.36 -35.34
N GLU A 123 -9.98 -23.07 -35.26
CA GLU A 123 -10.50 -21.96 -34.44
C GLU A 123 -10.18 -22.17 -32.95
N LEU A 124 -10.34 -23.38 -32.42
CA LEU A 124 -9.96 -23.73 -31.05
C LEU A 124 -8.45 -23.60 -30.82
N ALA A 125 -7.62 -23.99 -31.78
CA ALA A 125 -6.17 -23.82 -31.69
C ALA A 125 -5.80 -22.32 -31.66
N GLY A 126 -6.44 -21.50 -32.48
CA GLY A 126 -6.27 -20.04 -32.50
C GLY A 126 -6.66 -19.39 -31.18
N LEU A 127 -7.83 -19.76 -30.63
CA LEU A 127 -8.29 -19.25 -29.33
C LEU A 127 -7.35 -19.66 -28.18
N ARG A 128 -6.84 -20.90 -28.19
CA ARG A 128 -5.86 -21.35 -27.18
C ARG A 128 -4.55 -20.58 -27.28
N ALA A 129 -4.06 -20.31 -28.48
CA ALA A 129 -2.86 -19.51 -28.69
C ALA A 129 -3.07 -18.06 -28.24
N ALA A 130 -4.23 -17.46 -28.55
CA ALA A 130 -4.57 -16.12 -28.10
C ALA A 130 -4.66 -16.03 -26.56
N LEU A 131 -5.33 -16.99 -25.91
CA LEU A 131 -5.45 -17.05 -24.46
C LEU A 131 -4.10 -17.29 -23.78
N ALA A 132 -3.24 -18.12 -24.35
CA ALA A 132 -1.87 -18.29 -23.87
C ALA A 132 -1.07 -16.98 -23.97
N GLY A 133 -1.18 -16.27 -25.10
CA GLY A 133 -0.58 -14.95 -25.27
C GLY A 133 -1.09 -13.92 -24.28
N GLU A 134 -2.40 -13.82 -24.07
CA GLU A 134 -2.99 -12.93 -23.05
C GLU A 134 -2.57 -13.29 -21.63
N SER A 135 -2.44 -14.58 -21.32
CA SER A 135 -1.97 -15.02 -20.00
C SER A 135 -0.51 -14.62 -19.79
N GLU A 136 0.33 -14.72 -20.82
CA GLU A 136 1.73 -14.31 -20.76
C GLU A 136 1.85 -12.79 -20.62
N THR A 137 1.08 -12.01 -21.39
CA THR A 137 1.11 -10.54 -21.30
C THR A 137 0.65 -10.07 -19.91
N ARG A 138 -0.46 -10.62 -19.38
CA ARG A 138 -0.90 -10.33 -18.02
C ARG A 138 0.12 -10.75 -16.97
N GLY A 139 0.76 -11.91 -17.15
CA GLY A 139 1.84 -12.37 -16.26
C GLY A 139 3.02 -11.39 -16.23
N ASN A 140 3.43 -10.90 -17.40
CA ASN A 140 4.49 -9.90 -17.54
C ASN A 140 4.10 -8.54 -16.93
N GLU A 141 2.86 -8.09 -17.14
CA GLU A 141 2.33 -6.87 -16.53
C GLU A 141 2.30 -6.96 -15.01
N LEU A 142 1.84 -8.09 -14.45
CA LEU A 142 1.84 -8.33 -13.00
C LEU A 142 3.27 -8.33 -12.44
N ALA A 143 4.19 -9.04 -13.08
CA ALA A 143 5.59 -9.07 -12.68
C ALA A 143 6.25 -7.67 -12.75
N GLN A 144 5.86 -6.84 -13.72
CA GLN A 144 6.30 -5.45 -13.81
C GLN A 144 5.71 -4.61 -12.66
N LYS A 145 4.42 -4.75 -12.38
CA LYS A 145 3.76 -4.03 -11.28
C LYS A 145 4.30 -4.43 -9.91
N GLU A 146 4.64 -5.69 -9.70
CA GLU A 146 5.31 -6.15 -8.49
C GLU A 146 6.67 -5.47 -8.29
N LYS A 147 7.47 -5.36 -9.36
CA LYS A 147 8.74 -4.62 -9.33
C LYS A 147 8.53 -3.14 -9.02
N GLU A 148 7.54 -2.49 -9.65
CA GLU A 148 7.18 -1.09 -9.38
C GLU A 148 6.74 -0.88 -7.92
N ILE A 149 5.94 -1.79 -7.36
CA ILE A 149 5.53 -1.72 -5.96
C ILE A 149 6.73 -1.91 -5.04
N GLN A 150 7.64 -2.83 -5.37
CA GLN A 150 8.84 -3.07 -4.57
C GLN A 150 9.78 -1.86 -4.57
N THR A 151 9.98 -1.19 -5.71
CA THR A 151 10.79 0.02 -5.78
C THR A 151 10.15 1.16 -4.99
N LEU A 152 8.83 1.38 -5.13
CA LEU A 152 8.10 2.39 -4.37
C LEU A 152 8.17 2.13 -2.86
N ARG A 153 8.02 0.88 -2.40
CA ARG A 153 8.18 0.52 -0.99
C ARG A 153 9.56 0.88 -0.47
N SER A 154 10.62 0.54 -1.21
CA SER A 154 11.99 0.86 -0.80
C SER A 154 12.25 2.38 -0.73
N ALA A 155 11.66 3.16 -1.64
CA ALA A 155 11.76 4.61 -1.63
C ALA A 155 11.02 5.24 -0.43
N ILE A 156 9.82 4.74 -0.11
CA ILE A 156 9.06 5.17 1.07
C ILE A 156 9.84 4.86 2.35
N ASP A 157 10.42 3.66 2.47
CA ASP A 157 11.22 3.29 3.64
C ASP A 157 12.46 4.18 3.80
N GLU A 158 13.13 4.51 2.70
CA GLU A 158 14.27 5.42 2.71
C GLU A 158 13.85 6.83 3.13
N GLN A 159 12.73 7.33 2.61
CA GLN A 159 12.18 8.63 3.00
C GLN A 159 11.77 8.66 4.48
N ALA A 160 11.12 7.61 4.98
CA ALA A 160 10.75 7.49 6.38
C ALA A 160 11.98 7.49 7.30
N ARG A 161 13.06 6.80 6.91
CA ARG A 161 14.35 6.85 7.63
C ARG A 161 14.94 8.25 7.62
N LYS A 162 14.97 8.93 6.47
CA LYS A 162 15.46 10.32 6.36
C LYS A 162 14.66 11.25 7.27
N GLN A 163 13.34 11.17 7.24
CA GLN A 163 12.48 11.98 8.11
C GLN A 163 12.72 11.67 9.58
N ALA A 164 12.79 10.39 9.98
CA ALA A 164 13.08 10.01 11.37
C ALA A 164 14.43 10.57 11.85
N THR A 165 15.46 10.52 11.01
CA THR A 165 16.77 11.12 11.35
C THR A 165 16.70 12.64 11.47
N GLN A 166 15.97 13.32 10.59
CA GLN A 166 15.77 14.77 10.67
C GLN A 166 15.00 15.17 11.93
N TYR A 167 13.93 14.45 12.28
CA TYR A 167 13.20 14.68 13.51
C TYR A 167 14.06 14.47 14.75
N ALA A 168 14.87 13.40 14.80
CA ALA A 168 15.79 13.16 15.90
C ALA A 168 16.85 14.28 16.03
N GLN A 169 17.40 14.74 14.90
CA GLN A 169 18.36 15.86 14.88
C GLN A 169 17.71 17.18 15.36
N SER A 170 16.49 17.48 14.91
CA SER A 170 15.76 18.67 15.35
C SER A 170 15.47 18.63 16.85
N GLN A 171 15.04 17.49 17.39
CA GLN A 171 14.80 17.35 18.82
C GLN A 171 16.08 17.49 19.64
N ALA A 172 17.19 16.92 19.18
CA ALA A 172 18.49 17.07 19.83
C ALA A 172 18.94 18.54 19.85
N ALA A 173 18.82 19.24 18.72
CA ALA A 173 19.16 20.66 18.61
C ALA A 173 18.26 21.56 19.48
N GLU A 174 16.96 21.26 19.55
CA GLU A 174 16.04 21.97 20.44
C GLU A 174 16.40 21.76 21.92
N GLN A 175 16.74 20.53 22.31
CA GLN A 175 17.12 20.23 23.69
C GLN A 175 18.44 20.91 24.06
N GLU A 176 19.41 20.93 23.15
CA GLU A 176 20.66 21.67 23.32
C GLU A 176 20.41 23.16 23.47
N ALA A 177 19.60 23.75 22.58
CA ALA A 177 19.23 25.17 22.65
C ALA A 177 18.51 25.52 23.96
N ARG A 178 17.58 24.67 24.42
CA ARG A 178 16.90 24.85 25.72
C ARG A 178 17.89 24.81 26.87
N SER A 179 18.77 23.82 26.91
CA SER A 179 19.79 23.72 27.96
C SER A 179 20.75 24.91 27.98
N ALA A 180 21.11 25.45 26.81
CA ALA A 180 21.95 26.63 26.68
C ALA A 180 21.25 27.90 27.19
N VAL A 181 19.96 28.06 26.87
CA VAL A 181 19.14 29.17 27.39
C VAL A 181 18.98 29.08 28.90
N GLU A 182 18.68 27.90 29.44
CA GLU A 182 18.57 27.67 30.89
C GLU A 182 19.89 27.98 31.61
N ALA A 183 21.02 27.51 31.06
CA ALA A 183 22.33 27.84 31.60
C ALA A 183 22.59 29.36 31.57
N ARG A 184 22.25 30.06 30.49
CA ARG A 184 22.42 31.51 30.39
C ARG A 184 21.55 32.27 31.39
N LEU A 185 20.30 31.85 31.57
CA LEU A 185 19.38 32.42 32.56
C LEU A 185 19.89 32.20 33.98
N SER A 186 20.41 31.01 34.30
CA SER A 186 21.00 30.73 35.62
C SER A 186 22.23 31.59 35.90
N SER A 187 23.09 31.82 34.90
CA SER A 187 24.25 32.71 35.00
C SER A 187 23.81 34.15 35.28
N LEU A 188 22.87 34.66 34.49
CA LEU A 188 22.36 36.02 34.66
C LEU A 188 21.67 36.21 36.01
N ALA A 189 20.91 35.23 36.47
CA ALA A 189 20.29 35.26 37.79
C ALA A 189 21.35 35.26 38.92
N GLY A 190 22.48 34.57 38.73
CA GLY A 190 23.62 34.63 39.63
C GLY A 190 24.25 36.02 39.68
N GLU A 191 24.54 36.61 38.51
CA GLU A 191 25.12 37.94 38.39
C GLU A 191 24.22 39.03 39.01
N LEU A 192 22.90 38.92 38.84
CA LEU A 192 21.94 39.85 39.44
C LEU A 192 21.94 39.76 40.96
N ARG A 193 21.94 38.55 41.52
CA ARG A 193 22.02 38.36 42.98
C ARG A 193 23.31 38.93 43.55
N GLU A 194 24.44 38.69 42.88
CA GLU A 194 25.73 39.23 43.31
C GLU A 194 25.73 40.77 43.29
N ARG A 195 25.17 41.39 42.25
CA ARG A 195 25.03 42.84 42.19
C ARG A 195 24.10 43.40 43.26
N ASP A 196 22.98 42.73 43.53
CA ASP A 196 22.06 43.14 44.59
C ASP A 196 22.73 43.06 45.97
N GLU A 197 23.52 42.00 46.23
CA GLU A 197 24.30 41.86 47.45
C GLU A 197 25.35 42.96 47.58
N GLN A 198 26.11 43.24 46.52
CA GLN A 198 27.10 44.32 46.48
C GLN A 198 26.47 45.69 46.75
N LEU A 199 25.39 46.04 46.03
CA LEU A 199 24.67 47.30 46.24
C LEU A 199 24.11 47.41 47.66
N SER A 200 23.58 46.32 48.22
CA SER A 200 23.09 46.32 49.60
C SER A 200 24.21 46.54 50.61
N ALA A 201 25.41 46.00 50.36
CA ALA A 201 26.58 46.19 51.20
C ALA A 201 27.08 47.64 51.12
N GLU A 202 27.16 48.21 49.92
CA GLU A 202 27.51 49.61 49.68
C GLU A 202 26.52 50.55 50.39
N GLN A 203 25.21 50.34 50.23
CA GLN A 203 24.18 51.11 50.92
C GLN A 203 24.35 51.05 52.43
N ARG A 204 24.61 49.87 53.02
CA ARG A 204 24.87 49.75 54.47
C ARG A 204 26.07 50.57 54.92
N VAL A 205 27.14 50.61 54.13
CA VAL A 205 28.33 51.43 54.44
C VAL A 205 27.98 52.92 54.37
N CYS A 206 27.31 53.36 53.30
CA CYS A 206 26.89 54.76 53.16
C CYS A 206 25.95 55.20 54.30
N PHE A 207 24.97 54.38 54.69
CA PHE A 207 24.10 54.68 55.82
C PHE A 207 24.86 54.78 57.14
N LYS A 208 25.85 53.91 57.38
CA LYS A 208 26.72 54.00 58.56
C LYS A 208 27.56 55.28 58.57
N GLN A 209 28.14 55.64 57.42
CA GLN A 209 28.91 56.89 57.29
C GLN A 209 28.03 58.11 57.55
N LEU A 210 26.85 58.18 56.92
CA LEU A 210 25.89 59.26 57.15
C LEU A 210 25.45 59.34 58.62
N SER A 211 25.22 58.19 59.27
CA SER A 211 24.90 58.13 60.69
C SER A 211 26.05 58.64 61.57
N LEU A 212 27.30 58.33 61.22
CA LEU A 212 28.47 58.82 61.92
C LEU A 212 28.62 60.34 61.74
N GLU A 213 28.55 60.84 60.52
CA GLU A 213 28.61 62.28 60.20
C GLU A 213 27.51 63.06 60.95
N THR A 214 26.29 62.52 60.98
CA THR A 214 25.17 63.13 61.73
C THR A 214 25.46 63.16 63.23
N SER A 215 26.01 62.07 63.78
CA SER A 215 26.37 62.01 65.21
C SER A 215 27.54 62.93 65.57
N GLU A 216 28.54 63.05 64.69
CA GLU A 216 29.67 63.96 64.86
C GLU A 216 29.23 65.42 64.79
N ALA A 217 28.37 65.77 63.82
CA ALA A 217 27.76 67.08 63.71
C ALA A 217 26.98 67.45 64.98
N ALA A 218 26.18 66.52 65.53
CA ALA A 218 25.45 66.73 66.78
C ALA A 218 26.37 66.95 67.98
N VAL A 219 27.49 66.23 68.08
CA VAL A 219 28.49 66.44 69.13
C VAL A 219 29.17 67.80 68.99
N LEU A 220 29.49 68.23 67.77
CA LEU A 220 30.05 69.55 67.51
C LEU A 220 29.06 70.67 67.84
N GLU A 221 27.78 70.49 67.50
CA GLU A 221 26.69 71.41 67.85
C GLU A 221 26.54 71.53 69.37
N ASP A 222 26.48 70.40 70.10
CA ASP A 222 26.38 70.39 71.57
C ASP A 222 27.61 71.05 72.23
N ARG A 223 28.83 70.79 71.73
CA ARG A 223 30.04 71.49 72.20
C ARG A 223 29.96 73.00 71.93
N GLY A 224 29.52 73.40 70.74
CA GLY A 224 29.33 74.80 70.37
C GLY A 224 28.31 75.48 71.28
N ARG A 225 27.17 74.82 71.52
CA ARG A 225 26.12 75.26 72.44
C ARG A 225 26.66 75.43 73.86
N ARG A 226 27.34 74.42 74.43
CA ARG A 226 27.93 74.51 75.77
C ARG A 226 28.96 75.63 75.88
N ALA A 227 29.77 75.86 74.84
CA ALA A 227 30.72 76.97 74.81
C ALA A 227 30.02 78.34 74.80
N ILE A 228 28.93 78.48 74.04
CA ILE A 228 28.10 79.69 74.04
C ILE A 228 27.44 79.88 75.40
N GLU A 229 26.81 78.84 75.97
CA GLU A 229 26.19 78.85 77.30
C GLU A 229 27.20 79.26 78.38
N ALA A 230 28.42 78.73 78.35
CA ALA A 230 29.48 79.13 79.27
C ALA A 230 29.89 80.61 79.12
N ARG A 231 29.96 81.13 77.88
CA ARG A 231 30.22 82.55 77.62
C ARG A 231 29.07 83.44 78.10
N VAL A 232 27.83 83.02 77.88
CA VAL A 232 26.62 83.73 78.38
C VAL A 232 26.65 83.78 79.89
N ARG A 233 26.87 82.64 80.57
CA ARG A 233 26.97 82.57 82.03
C ARG A 233 28.05 83.51 82.58
N LYS A 234 29.22 83.54 81.95
CA LYS A 234 30.30 84.47 82.31
C LYS A 234 29.89 85.93 82.11
N LEU A 235 29.19 86.26 81.01
CA LEU A 235 28.67 87.61 80.78
C LEU A 235 27.63 88.00 81.83
N GLU A 236 26.73 87.09 82.20
CA GLU A 236 25.74 87.28 83.27
C GLU A 236 26.42 87.52 84.63
N GLU A 237 27.41 86.71 85.00
CA GLU A 237 28.21 86.90 86.22
C GLU A 237 28.91 88.26 86.25
N THR A 238 29.53 88.67 85.12
CA THR A 238 30.17 90.00 85.04
C THR A 238 29.16 91.15 85.10
N ARG A 239 27.98 90.99 84.50
CA ARG A 239 26.88 91.96 84.57
C ARG A 239 26.39 92.10 86.00
N ASP A 240 26.18 90.99 86.69
CA ASP A 240 25.67 90.98 88.06
C ASP A 240 26.71 91.57 89.03
N SER A 241 28.00 91.21 88.88
CA SER A 241 29.09 91.86 89.62
C SER A 241 29.22 93.36 89.36
N ALA A 242 29.01 93.82 88.11
CA ALA A 242 29.00 95.24 87.78
C ALA A 242 27.78 95.97 88.37
N ARG A 243 26.63 95.29 88.44
CA ARG A 243 25.41 95.79 89.07
C ARG A 243 25.59 95.94 90.58
N ASP A 244 26.20 94.96 91.24
CA ASP A 244 26.49 95.00 92.68
C ASP A 244 27.48 96.12 93.00
N LYS A 245 28.56 96.27 92.21
CA LYS A 245 29.50 97.42 92.33
C LYS A 245 28.83 98.78 92.12
N ALA A 246 27.85 98.86 91.21
CA ALA A 246 27.09 100.08 90.98
C ALA A 246 26.08 100.39 92.11
N ALA A 247 25.64 99.37 92.86
CA ALA A 247 24.84 99.52 94.07
C ALA A 247 25.70 99.99 95.26
N ASP A 248 26.92 99.47 95.40
CA ASP A 248 27.89 99.90 96.43
C ASP A 248 28.42 101.33 96.20
N ALA A 249 28.49 101.81 94.96
CA ALA A 249 28.91 103.18 94.65
C ALA A 249 27.82 104.26 94.87
N ARG A 250 26.61 103.86 95.30
CA ARG A 250 25.46 104.77 95.55
C ARG A 250 24.98 104.76 97.01
N GLY A 251 25.67 104.05 97.91
CA GLY A 251 25.52 104.12 99.37
C GLY A 251 26.66 104.91 100.00
#